data_AF-A0A4V1X7C1-F1
#
_entry.id   AF-A0A4V1X7C1-F1
#
_cell.length_a   1.000
_cell.length_b   1.000
_cell.length_c   1.000
_cell.angle_alpha   90.00
_cell.angle_beta   90.00
_cell.angle_gamma   90.00
#
_symmetry.space_group_name_H-M   'P 1'
#
loop_
_entity.id
_entity.type
_entity.pdbx_description
1 polymer ?
#
loop_
_entity_poly.entity_id
_entity_poly.type
_entity_poly.pdbx_seq_one_letter_code
_entity_poly.pdbx_strand_id
1 'polypeptide(L)'
;MANQAPASLVDVLTASGGAEPAGFLNDIVKNLWPNICVAGSNIIKETVEPILASTLPGPLGNLRFTKIDFGHIPIGFSNVDVHKTKTDGIKLDMDMDWEGVCDFELDGKMVPKVGVEKVHMKGRISVLLCPLTNVIPLIGAAQIAFLNTPSLKLDFTDAANIADFSVIDSTVRKTILGIIDGMAVLPNRFLVKMTNDVDYFKAHQPHHGIIRITVARATGIDTPKKGEKKSTMRKLLSKVKLEDVPDCYVKVKVGAEAEWKTSVVDNNHEPEWNETHDFLVSDYEQDISVDIQDDDLAGDDDMGVGSTTVKEILLKGGSQDLSLSHKGNATQARLLIHAKFFKFVTDAQALSSANAQGQAEGQICGLATVLIASANGLQGNRDELNPSVKVTWGDQTFQTAVKTYTPGTDIFNPAFDQAFRIPLTAAMLANPGAFKIALLNKEVEFGSAQVGFQDVMGAEGMAIRDSFDVGNGAQVRAAIMLNGVKLAE
;
A
#
# COMPACT_ATOMS: atom_id res chain seq x y z
N MET A 1 -3.13 -27.76 25.39
CA MET A 1 -2.91 -26.34 25.11
C MET A 1 -3.84 -25.56 26.03
N ALA A 2 -3.29 -24.74 26.92
CA ALA A 2 -4.10 -23.97 27.86
C ALA A 2 -4.92 -22.93 27.08
N ASN A 3 -6.19 -22.83 27.42
CA ASN A 3 -7.15 -21.87 26.89
C ASN A 3 -6.71 -20.46 27.35
N GLN A 4 -5.81 -19.82 26.60
CA GLN A 4 -5.48 -18.41 26.84
C GLN A 4 -6.70 -17.57 26.44
N ALA A 5 -7.15 -16.70 27.35
CA ALA A 5 -8.17 -15.71 27.03
C ALA A 5 -7.72 -14.89 25.80
N PRO A 6 -8.64 -14.47 24.91
CA PRO A 6 -8.28 -13.64 23.79
C PRO A 6 -7.60 -12.36 24.30
N ALA A 7 -6.38 -12.10 23.82
CA ALA A 7 -5.62 -10.90 24.19
C ALA A 7 -6.43 -9.64 23.89
N SER A 8 -6.43 -8.67 24.82
CA SER A 8 -7.07 -7.37 24.59
C SER A 8 -6.36 -6.62 23.46
N LEU A 9 -7.01 -5.59 22.89
CA LEU A 9 -6.35 -4.76 21.88
C LEU A 9 -5.06 -4.13 22.43
N VAL A 10 -5.09 -3.67 23.69
CA VAL A 10 -3.91 -3.08 24.36
C VAL A 10 -2.77 -4.08 24.48
N ASP A 11 -3.05 -5.34 24.83
CA ASP A 11 -2.03 -6.39 24.91
C ASP A 11 -1.37 -6.63 23.53
N VAL A 12 -2.18 -6.61 22.47
CA VAL A 12 -1.69 -6.75 21.09
C VAL A 12 -0.83 -5.56 20.68
N LEU A 13 -1.24 -4.34 21.03
CA LEU A 13 -0.51 -3.11 20.67
C LEU A 13 0.80 -2.96 21.44
N THR A 14 0.90 -3.53 22.65
CA THR A 14 2.08 -3.40 23.53
C THR A 14 3.01 -4.60 23.48
N ALA A 15 2.66 -5.65 22.74
CA ALA A 15 3.52 -6.81 22.53
C ALA A 15 4.74 -6.44 21.65
N SER A 16 5.89 -6.20 22.27
CA SER A 16 7.20 -6.18 21.59
C SER A 16 8.17 -7.10 22.31
N GLY A 17 8.97 -7.84 21.54
CA GLY A 17 10.01 -8.73 22.06
C GLY A 17 11.29 -8.01 22.49
N GLY A 18 11.39 -6.70 22.24
CA GLY A 18 12.62 -5.93 22.33
C GLY A 18 13.36 -5.88 20.99
N ALA A 19 14.19 -4.84 20.81
CA ALA A 19 14.96 -4.63 19.59
C ALA A 19 16.40 -5.15 19.74
N GLU A 20 16.87 -5.92 18.76
CA GLU A 20 18.22 -6.47 18.72
C GLU A 20 19.09 -5.79 17.64
N PRO A 21 20.42 -5.71 17.83
CA PRO A 21 21.33 -5.27 16.77
C PRO A 21 21.38 -6.27 15.59
N ALA A 22 21.54 -5.76 14.35
CA ALA A 22 21.54 -6.59 13.15
C ALA A 22 22.95 -6.94 12.60
N GLY A 23 23.99 -6.96 13.45
CA GLY A 23 25.39 -7.07 13.01
C GLY A 23 25.67 -8.27 12.09
N PHE A 24 25.19 -9.46 12.48
CA PHE A 24 25.30 -10.68 11.68
C PHE A 24 24.61 -10.58 10.32
N LEU A 25 23.41 -9.98 10.27
CA LEU A 25 22.67 -9.78 9.03
C LEU A 25 23.42 -8.81 8.10
N ASN A 26 23.98 -7.73 8.66
CA ASN A 26 24.78 -6.77 7.91
C ASN A 26 26.04 -7.43 7.30
N ASP A 27 26.68 -8.35 8.01
CA ASP A 27 27.81 -9.12 7.47
C ASP A 27 27.38 -10.01 6.29
N ILE A 28 26.23 -10.68 6.38
CA ILE A 28 25.67 -11.46 5.26
C ILE A 28 25.39 -10.54 4.06
N VAL A 29 24.70 -9.43 4.27
CA VAL A 29 24.33 -8.49 3.21
C VAL A 29 25.57 -7.94 2.52
N LYS A 30 26.63 -7.60 3.29
CA LYS A 30 27.91 -7.16 2.74
C LYS A 30 28.55 -8.20 1.82
N ASN A 31 28.50 -9.48 2.18
CA ASN A 31 29.03 -10.56 1.34
C ASN A 31 28.16 -10.84 0.11
N LEU A 32 26.85 -10.66 0.23
CA LEU A 32 25.90 -10.85 -0.88
C LEU A 32 25.73 -9.62 -1.77
N TRP A 33 26.31 -8.46 -1.40
CA TRP A 33 26.07 -7.19 -2.05
C TRP A 33 26.25 -7.23 -3.58
N PRO A 34 27.33 -7.82 -4.16
CA PRO A 34 27.45 -7.92 -5.61
C PRO A 34 26.27 -8.65 -6.28
N ASN A 35 25.74 -9.70 -5.63
CA ASN A 35 24.61 -10.47 -6.14
C ASN A 35 23.30 -9.68 -5.99
N ILE A 36 23.15 -8.95 -4.89
CA ILE A 36 22.03 -8.05 -4.64
C ILE A 36 22.00 -6.94 -5.69
N CYS A 37 23.15 -6.36 -6.06
CA CYS A 37 23.23 -5.34 -7.12
C CYS A 37 22.75 -5.88 -8.47
N VAL A 38 23.13 -7.11 -8.84
CA VAL A 38 22.66 -7.75 -10.07
C VAL A 38 21.16 -7.99 -10.02
N ALA A 39 20.64 -8.58 -8.94
CA ALA A 39 19.21 -8.83 -8.78
C ALA A 39 18.39 -7.53 -8.79
N GLY A 40 18.84 -6.50 -8.06
CA GLY A 40 18.23 -5.18 -8.03
C GLY A 40 18.23 -4.51 -9.40
N SER A 41 19.31 -4.67 -10.18
CA SER A 41 19.38 -4.14 -11.55
C SER A 41 18.33 -4.78 -12.46
N ASN A 42 18.15 -6.10 -12.35
CA ASN A 42 17.11 -6.81 -13.11
C ASN A 42 15.71 -6.35 -12.69
N ILE A 43 15.44 -6.18 -11.39
CA ILE A 43 14.15 -5.65 -10.91
C ILE A 43 13.89 -4.25 -11.47
N ILE A 44 14.90 -3.36 -11.45
CA ILE A 44 14.76 -2.02 -12.02
C ILE A 44 14.42 -2.10 -13.50
N LYS A 45 15.12 -2.94 -14.27
CA LYS A 45 14.93 -3.06 -15.71
C LYS A 45 13.60 -3.69 -16.11
N GLU A 46 13.24 -4.79 -15.46
CA GLU A 46 12.11 -5.61 -15.87
C GLU A 46 10.79 -5.12 -15.28
N THR A 47 10.84 -4.42 -14.14
CA THR A 47 9.63 -4.01 -13.41
C THR A 47 9.51 -2.49 -13.25
N VAL A 48 10.55 -1.81 -12.78
CA VAL A 48 10.45 -0.36 -12.47
C VAL A 48 10.46 0.49 -13.73
N GLU A 49 11.36 0.24 -14.69
CA GLU A 49 11.51 1.03 -15.91
C GLU A 49 10.22 1.06 -16.77
N PRO A 50 9.50 -0.05 -17.00
CA PRO A 50 8.21 0.00 -17.71
C PRO A 50 7.15 0.85 -17.00
N ILE A 51 7.09 0.80 -15.67
CA ILE A 51 6.13 1.58 -14.87
C ILE A 51 6.52 3.06 -14.88
N LEU A 52 7.82 3.36 -14.79
CA LEU A 52 8.34 4.71 -14.89
C LEU A 52 7.94 5.36 -16.23
N ALA A 53 8.12 4.64 -17.34
CA ALA A 53 7.78 5.11 -18.68
C ALA A 53 6.27 5.38 -18.87
N SER A 54 5.40 4.59 -18.23
CA SER A 54 3.95 4.77 -18.32
C SER A 54 3.39 5.84 -17.36
N THR A 55 4.12 6.14 -16.28
CA THR A 55 3.64 7.04 -15.21
C THR A 55 4.21 8.46 -15.32
N LEU A 56 5.41 8.62 -15.86
CA LEU A 56 6.05 9.94 -15.97
C LEU A 56 5.34 10.82 -17.03
N PRO A 57 5.02 12.09 -16.70
CA PRO A 57 4.27 12.96 -17.59
C PRO A 57 5.11 13.54 -18.74
N GLY A 58 4.46 13.80 -19.87
CA GLY A 58 5.03 14.60 -20.96
C GLY A 58 6.37 14.04 -21.48
N PRO A 59 7.39 14.90 -21.72
CA PRO A 59 8.69 14.46 -22.22
C PRO A 59 9.42 13.44 -21.32
N LEU A 60 9.11 13.39 -20.02
CA LEU A 60 9.74 12.50 -19.04
C LEU A 60 9.36 11.02 -19.25
N GLY A 61 8.24 10.71 -19.90
CA GLY A 61 7.81 9.33 -20.19
C GLY A 61 8.77 8.53 -21.08
N ASN A 62 9.76 9.19 -21.70
CA ASN A 62 10.80 8.52 -22.49
C ASN A 62 12.11 8.28 -21.72
N LEU A 63 12.14 8.57 -20.41
CA LEU A 63 13.29 8.29 -19.56
C LEU A 63 13.48 6.78 -19.42
N ARG A 64 14.71 6.34 -19.65
CA ARG A 64 15.13 4.94 -19.52
C ARG A 64 16.49 4.86 -18.85
N PHE A 65 16.72 3.83 -18.05
CA PHE A 65 18.04 3.65 -17.46
C PHE A 65 19.02 3.25 -18.56
N THR A 66 20.16 3.92 -18.63
CA THR A 66 21.28 3.56 -19.52
C THR A 66 22.43 2.94 -18.73
N LYS A 67 22.51 3.26 -17.45
CA LYS A 67 23.41 2.66 -16.49
C LYS A 67 22.71 2.43 -15.17
N ILE A 68 22.93 1.26 -14.57
CA ILE A 68 22.46 0.92 -13.23
C ILE A 68 23.65 0.39 -12.44
N ASP A 69 24.19 1.19 -11.53
CA ASP A 69 25.23 0.79 -10.59
C ASP A 69 24.86 1.25 -9.18
N PHE A 70 24.58 0.28 -8.29
CA PHE A 70 24.25 0.53 -6.89
C PHE A 70 25.47 0.93 -6.05
N GLY A 71 26.69 0.77 -6.59
CA GLY A 71 27.94 1.05 -5.91
C GLY A 71 28.34 -0.01 -4.88
N HIS A 72 29.26 0.38 -3.99
CA HIS A 72 29.95 -0.53 -3.07
C HIS A 72 29.46 -0.44 -1.61
N ILE A 73 28.55 0.49 -1.31
CA ILE A 73 28.01 0.68 0.04
C ILE A 73 26.72 -0.16 0.17
N PRO A 74 26.73 -1.24 0.97
CA PRO A 74 25.56 -2.09 1.14
C PRO A 74 24.47 -1.44 1.99
N ILE A 75 23.24 -1.93 1.85
CA ILE A 75 22.13 -1.62 2.73
C ILE A 75 22.47 -2.09 4.16
N GLY A 76 22.18 -1.24 5.16
CA GLY A 76 22.34 -1.55 6.58
C GLY A 76 21.00 -1.76 7.29
N PHE A 77 21.02 -2.63 8.29
CA PHE A 77 19.88 -2.95 9.14
C PHE A 77 20.18 -2.69 10.62
N SER A 78 19.16 -2.34 11.38
CA SER A 78 19.20 -2.14 12.83
C SER A 78 17.82 -2.39 13.48
N ASN A 79 17.75 -2.34 14.81
CA ASN A 79 16.51 -2.43 15.58
C ASN A 79 15.58 -3.59 15.16
N VAL A 80 16.14 -4.81 15.12
CA VAL A 80 15.40 -6.01 14.70
C VAL A 80 14.44 -6.44 15.81
N ASP A 81 13.14 -6.48 15.53
CA ASP A 81 12.11 -7.05 16.38
C ASP A 81 11.56 -8.32 15.71
N VAL A 82 11.58 -9.44 16.43
CA VAL A 82 11.15 -10.74 15.92
C VAL A 82 9.98 -11.24 16.75
N HIS A 83 8.86 -11.53 16.08
CA HIS A 83 7.69 -12.08 16.74
C HIS A 83 6.99 -13.14 15.90
N LYS A 84 6.29 -14.04 16.59
CA LYS A 84 5.45 -15.04 15.96
C LYS A 84 4.11 -14.40 15.59
N THR A 85 3.63 -14.64 14.37
CA THR A 85 2.33 -14.10 13.91
C THR A 85 1.17 -14.99 14.37
N LYS A 86 -0.06 -14.44 14.28
CA LYS A 86 -1.31 -15.19 14.53
C LYS A 86 -1.53 -16.34 13.53
N THR A 87 -0.85 -16.29 12.38
CA THR A 87 -0.90 -17.28 11.30
C THR A 87 0.26 -18.29 11.39
N ASP A 88 0.87 -18.44 12.57
CA ASP A 88 2.03 -19.31 12.82
C ASP A 88 3.27 -19.00 11.95
N GLY A 89 3.37 -17.79 11.40
CA GLY A 89 4.56 -17.29 10.71
C GLY A 89 5.57 -16.65 11.67
N ILE A 90 6.74 -16.31 11.13
CA ILE A 90 7.77 -15.53 11.83
C ILE A 90 7.89 -14.17 11.13
N LYS A 91 7.62 -13.08 11.84
CA LYS A 91 7.76 -11.71 11.34
C LYS A 91 8.99 -11.08 11.96
N LEU A 92 9.82 -10.49 11.11
CA LEU A 92 11.02 -9.75 11.47
C LEU A 92 10.84 -8.32 10.96
N ASP A 93 10.69 -7.37 11.88
CA ASP A 93 10.63 -5.95 11.54
C ASP A 93 11.97 -5.30 11.90
N MET A 94 12.53 -4.52 11.00
CA MET A 94 13.88 -3.94 11.16
C MET A 94 13.99 -2.60 10.45
N ASP A 95 14.77 -1.70 11.01
CA ASP A 95 15.04 -0.41 10.40
C ASP A 95 16.12 -0.59 9.33
N MET A 96 15.82 -0.17 8.11
CA MET A 96 16.71 -0.18 6.95
C MET A 96 17.25 1.24 6.71
N ASP A 97 18.56 1.36 6.55
CA ASP A 97 19.24 2.60 6.17
C ASP A 97 20.23 2.31 5.03
N TRP A 98 20.10 3.03 3.93
CA TRP A 98 20.99 2.93 2.79
C TRP A 98 21.45 4.31 2.35
N GLU A 99 22.74 4.56 2.56
CA GLU A 99 23.47 5.76 2.16
C GLU A 99 24.39 5.38 0.98
N GLY A 100 23.76 5.03 -0.15
CA GLY A 100 24.43 4.48 -1.31
C GLY A 100 25.19 5.56 -2.10
N VAL A 101 26.44 5.27 -2.46
CA VAL A 101 27.19 6.02 -3.48
C VAL A 101 27.07 5.26 -4.79
N CYS A 102 26.19 5.74 -5.67
CA CYS A 102 25.67 5.03 -6.84
C CYS A 102 26.15 5.69 -8.14
N ASP A 103 25.89 5.05 -9.27
CA ASP A 103 26.00 5.63 -10.60
C ASP A 103 24.83 5.15 -11.47
N PHE A 104 23.69 5.82 -11.30
CA PHE A 104 22.52 5.61 -12.14
C PHE A 104 22.44 6.69 -13.20
N GLU A 105 22.23 6.29 -14.46
CA GLU A 105 22.09 7.23 -15.57
C GLU A 105 20.75 7.01 -16.26
N LEU A 106 19.95 8.07 -16.37
CA LEU A 106 18.70 8.09 -17.12
C LEU A 106 18.85 8.96 -18.37
N ASP A 107 18.32 8.51 -19.50
CA ASP A 107 18.35 9.22 -20.78
C ASP A 107 16.96 9.25 -21.43
N GLY A 108 16.64 10.33 -22.16
CA GLY A 108 15.35 10.56 -22.80
C GLY A 108 15.50 11.38 -24.08
N LYS A 109 14.72 11.10 -25.13
CA LYS A 109 14.86 11.77 -26.45
C LYS A 109 14.71 13.31 -26.41
N MET A 110 14.08 13.85 -25.37
CA MET A 110 13.81 15.28 -25.19
C MET A 110 14.16 15.78 -23.78
N VAL A 111 14.86 14.95 -22.99
CA VAL A 111 15.22 15.25 -21.61
C VAL A 111 16.74 15.13 -21.51
N PRO A 112 17.46 16.10 -20.92
CA PRO A 112 18.88 15.96 -20.70
C PRO A 112 19.21 14.67 -19.95
N LYS A 113 20.39 14.09 -20.21
CA LYS A 113 20.87 12.95 -19.43
C LYS A 113 20.93 13.33 -17.96
N VAL A 114 20.32 12.52 -17.10
CA VAL A 114 20.25 12.73 -15.65
C VAL A 114 21.07 11.65 -14.97
N GLY A 115 22.02 12.04 -14.13
CA GLY A 115 22.81 11.12 -13.30
C GLY A 115 22.41 11.20 -11.82
N VAL A 116 22.32 10.06 -11.14
CA VAL A 116 22.15 9.96 -9.69
C VAL A 116 23.44 9.40 -9.10
N GLU A 117 24.11 10.18 -8.26
CA GLU A 117 25.38 9.81 -7.62
C GLU A 117 25.21 9.28 -6.20
N LYS A 118 24.11 9.63 -5.52
CA LYS A 118 23.78 9.04 -4.22
C LYS A 118 22.30 8.80 -4.05
N VAL A 119 22.01 7.72 -3.34
CA VAL A 119 20.66 7.40 -2.87
C VAL A 119 20.68 7.32 -1.36
N HIS A 120 19.79 8.06 -0.74
CA HIS A 120 19.51 8.00 0.69
C HIS A 120 18.12 7.41 0.86
N MET A 121 18.05 6.20 1.41
CA MET A 121 16.77 5.54 1.63
C MET A 121 16.70 5.04 3.08
N LYS A 122 15.62 5.39 3.78
CA LYS A 122 15.36 4.92 5.15
C LYS A 122 13.93 4.49 5.30
N GLY A 123 13.70 3.36 5.97
CA GLY A 123 12.36 2.88 6.26
C GLY A 123 12.38 1.62 7.11
N ARG A 124 11.23 1.27 7.70
CA ARG A 124 11.08 0.05 8.48
C ARG A 124 10.63 -1.09 7.56
N ILE A 125 11.47 -2.09 7.36
CA ILE A 125 11.20 -3.27 6.56
C ILE A 125 10.61 -4.37 7.45
N SER A 126 9.62 -5.06 6.92
CA SER A 126 8.98 -6.24 7.47
C SER A 126 9.23 -7.45 6.58
N VAL A 127 9.92 -8.46 7.11
CA VAL A 127 10.13 -9.76 6.49
C VAL A 127 9.25 -10.78 7.21
N LEU A 128 8.31 -11.37 6.49
CA LEU A 128 7.43 -12.41 6.99
C LEU A 128 7.79 -13.76 6.37
N LEU A 129 8.17 -14.71 7.21
CA LEU A 129 8.42 -16.11 6.84
C LEU A 129 7.14 -16.90 7.13
N CYS A 130 6.33 -17.15 6.09
CA CYS A 130 5.01 -17.79 6.22
C CYS A 130 4.54 -18.37 4.86
N PRO A 131 4.00 -19.60 4.82
CA PRO A 131 3.78 -20.50 5.96
C PRO A 131 5.06 -21.19 6.42
N LEU A 132 5.11 -21.62 7.68
CA LEU A 132 6.12 -22.57 8.15
C LEU A 132 5.73 -23.99 7.71
N THR A 133 6.72 -24.82 7.41
CA THR A 133 6.55 -26.19 6.91
C THR A 133 7.42 -27.17 7.69
N ASN A 134 7.12 -28.46 7.57
CA ASN A 134 7.91 -29.54 8.18
C ASN A 134 8.91 -30.16 7.19
N VAL A 135 9.14 -29.51 6.04
CA VAL A 135 10.04 -29.98 5.00
C VAL A 135 11.09 -28.90 4.78
N ILE A 136 12.37 -29.25 4.83
CA ILE A 136 13.48 -28.32 4.60
C ILE A 136 13.22 -27.54 3.29
N PRO A 137 13.27 -26.19 3.31
CA PRO A 137 13.92 -25.32 4.30
C PRO A 137 13.06 -24.88 5.51
N LEU A 138 11.93 -25.55 5.80
CA LEU A 138 10.98 -25.27 6.88
C LEU A 138 10.16 -23.97 6.70
N ILE A 139 10.43 -23.24 5.64
CA ILE A 139 9.77 -21.98 5.28
C ILE A 139 9.22 -22.16 3.87
N GLY A 140 7.92 -21.98 3.72
CA GLY A 140 7.26 -22.01 2.42
C GLY A 140 7.54 -20.75 1.61
N ALA A 141 7.38 -19.57 2.21
CA ALA A 141 7.68 -18.31 1.53
C ALA A 141 8.24 -17.26 2.47
N ALA A 142 9.03 -16.34 1.89
CA ALA A 142 9.38 -15.06 2.48
C ALA A 142 8.57 -13.96 1.79
N GLN A 143 8.02 -13.05 2.57
CA GLN A 143 7.25 -11.90 2.09
C GLN A 143 7.89 -10.62 2.63
N ILE A 144 8.30 -9.73 1.74
CA ILE A 144 9.07 -8.54 2.09
C ILE A 144 8.24 -7.30 1.76
N ALA A 145 8.11 -6.38 2.70
CA ALA A 145 7.48 -5.09 2.49
C ALA A 145 8.08 -4.05 3.44
N PHE A 146 7.98 -2.78 3.09
CA PHE A 146 8.04 -1.69 4.05
C PHE A 146 6.72 -1.60 4.81
N LEU A 147 6.83 -1.33 6.10
CA LEU A 147 5.68 -1.09 6.97
C LEU A 147 4.92 0.17 6.53
N ASN A 148 5.66 1.25 6.24
CA ASN A 148 5.19 2.55 5.77
C ASN A 148 6.04 3.02 4.58
N THR A 149 5.57 4.01 3.82
CA THR A 149 6.31 4.59 2.70
C THR A 149 7.72 5.00 3.17
N PRO A 150 8.81 4.46 2.59
CA PRO A 150 10.15 4.82 3.02
C PRO A 150 10.48 6.26 2.62
N SER A 151 11.38 6.89 3.35
CA SER A 151 12.02 8.12 2.90
C SER A 151 13.00 7.79 1.77
N LEU A 152 12.98 8.60 0.72
CA LEU A 152 13.92 8.54 -0.38
C LEU A 152 14.46 9.95 -0.62
N LYS A 153 15.76 10.13 -0.78
CA LYS A 153 16.39 11.34 -1.30
C LYS A 153 17.45 10.92 -2.31
N LEU A 154 17.52 11.65 -3.42
CA LEU A 154 18.46 11.39 -4.50
C LEU A 154 19.39 12.60 -4.61
N ASP A 155 20.70 12.37 -4.55
CA ASP A 155 21.68 13.38 -4.93
C ASP A 155 22.06 13.12 -6.38
N PHE A 156 21.81 14.11 -7.23
CA PHE A 156 22.10 14.01 -8.65
C PHE A 156 23.44 14.63 -8.97
N THR A 157 24.10 14.12 -10.01
CA THR A 157 25.33 14.69 -10.54
C THR A 157 25.10 16.16 -10.91
N ASP A 158 26.07 17.04 -10.61
CA ASP A 158 26.07 18.50 -10.85
C ASP A 158 25.62 18.89 -12.27
N ALA A 159 24.31 18.87 -12.51
CA ALA A 159 23.68 19.33 -13.74
C ALA A 159 23.46 20.84 -13.61
N ALA A 160 24.55 21.60 -13.51
CA ALA A 160 24.58 23.05 -13.25
C ALA A 160 23.90 23.92 -14.33
N ASN A 161 23.21 23.35 -15.32
CA ASN A 161 22.65 24.06 -16.48
C ASN A 161 21.17 23.80 -16.76
N ILE A 162 20.38 23.26 -15.82
CA ILE A 162 18.97 22.92 -16.09
C ILE A 162 18.03 23.72 -15.19
N ALA A 163 17.34 24.71 -15.77
CA ALA A 163 16.35 25.55 -15.07
C ALA A 163 15.17 24.74 -14.49
N ASP A 164 14.89 23.56 -15.04
CA ASP A 164 13.77 22.69 -14.66
C ASP A 164 14.20 21.52 -13.73
N PHE A 165 15.44 21.51 -13.25
CA PHE A 165 16.01 20.37 -12.54
C PHE A 165 15.25 19.98 -11.25
N SER A 166 14.81 20.96 -10.47
CA SER A 166 14.03 20.71 -9.23
C SER A 166 12.67 20.08 -9.50
N VAL A 167 12.05 20.39 -10.65
CA VAL A 167 10.79 19.77 -11.07
C VAL A 167 11.03 18.31 -11.48
N ILE A 168 12.16 18.04 -12.14
CA ILE A 168 12.55 16.68 -12.53
C ILE A 168 12.83 15.83 -11.27
N ASP A 169 13.65 16.32 -10.34
CA ASP A 169 13.95 15.62 -9.08
C ASP A 169 12.66 15.26 -8.33
N SER A 170 11.83 16.25 -8.01
CA SER A 170 10.58 16.02 -7.28
C SER A 170 9.62 15.06 -8.00
N THR A 171 9.50 15.16 -9.33
CA THR A 171 8.65 14.27 -10.13
C THR A 171 9.18 12.84 -10.14
N VAL A 172 10.47 12.64 -10.45
CA VAL A 172 11.11 11.32 -10.49
C VAL A 172 11.04 10.66 -9.12
N ARG A 173 11.38 11.39 -8.05
CA ARG A 173 11.30 10.91 -6.67
C ARG A 173 9.88 10.49 -6.31
N LYS A 174 8.88 11.33 -6.59
CA LYS A 174 7.46 11.03 -6.31
C LYS A 174 7.00 9.78 -7.07
N THR A 175 7.39 9.65 -8.34
CA THR A 175 7.06 8.47 -9.14
C THR A 175 7.72 7.21 -8.58
N ILE A 176 9.01 7.24 -8.21
CA ILE A 176 9.69 6.09 -7.60
C ILE A 176 9.02 5.68 -6.29
N LEU A 177 8.70 6.63 -5.42
CA LEU A 177 7.98 6.35 -4.17
C LEU A 177 6.60 5.73 -4.44
N GLY A 178 5.86 6.24 -5.43
CA GLY A 178 4.58 5.64 -5.84
C GLY A 178 4.71 4.19 -6.34
N ILE A 179 5.81 3.87 -7.05
CA ILE A 179 6.11 2.49 -7.47
C ILE A 179 6.42 1.60 -6.25
N ILE A 180 7.24 2.09 -5.32
CA ILE A 180 7.56 1.38 -4.07
C ILE A 180 6.30 1.15 -3.25
N ASP A 181 5.42 2.15 -3.12
CA ASP A 181 4.14 2.05 -2.41
C ASP A 181 3.26 0.93 -2.99
N GLY A 182 3.12 0.91 -4.33
CA GLY A 182 2.28 -0.06 -5.02
C GLY A 182 2.83 -1.49 -5.00
N MET A 183 4.15 -1.68 -4.85
CA MET A 183 4.78 -3.00 -4.93
C MET A 183 5.20 -3.57 -3.58
N ALA A 184 5.58 -2.72 -2.64
CA ALA A 184 6.35 -3.11 -1.47
C ALA A 184 6.05 -2.28 -0.22
N VAL A 185 4.94 -1.55 -0.14
CA VAL A 185 4.43 -0.98 1.12
C VAL A 185 3.15 -1.68 1.50
N LEU A 186 2.95 -1.98 2.79
CA LEU A 186 1.77 -2.69 3.25
C LEU A 186 0.46 -2.04 2.76
N PRO A 187 -0.50 -2.84 2.25
CA PRO A 187 -0.55 -4.32 2.28
C PRO A 187 0.26 -5.05 1.20
N ASN A 188 0.91 -4.34 0.27
CA ASN A 188 1.65 -4.94 -0.84
C ASN A 188 2.96 -5.56 -0.34
N ARG A 189 3.24 -6.78 -0.80
CA ARG A 189 4.39 -7.58 -0.37
C ARG A 189 5.04 -8.23 -1.57
N PHE A 190 6.37 -8.20 -1.62
CA PHE A 190 7.13 -9.02 -2.54
C PHE A 190 7.18 -10.47 -2.01
N LEU A 191 6.49 -11.38 -2.69
CA LEU A 191 6.38 -12.79 -2.31
C LEU A 191 7.47 -13.63 -3.01
N VAL A 192 8.37 -14.20 -2.22
CA VAL A 192 9.37 -15.17 -2.65
C VAL A 192 9.00 -16.54 -2.12
N LYS A 193 8.53 -17.42 -3.01
CA LYS A 193 8.28 -18.83 -2.68
C LYS A 193 9.61 -19.58 -2.62
N MET A 194 9.85 -20.29 -1.54
CA MET A 194 11.04 -21.13 -1.36
C MET A 194 10.94 -22.43 -2.15
N THR A 195 9.71 -22.89 -2.40
CA THR A 195 9.40 -24.05 -3.23
C THR A 195 8.19 -23.76 -4.12
N ASN A 196 8.07 -24.44 -5.26
CA ASN A 196 6.99 -24.17 -6.22
C ASN A 196 5.60 -24.65 -5.76
N ASP A 197 5.55 -25.53 -4.75
CA ASP A 197 4.33 -26.16 -4.23
C ASP A 197 3.70 -25.39 -3.04
N VAL A 198 4.20 -24.20 -2.72
CA VAL A 198 3.67 -23.38 -1.62
C VAL A 198 2.22 -23.01 -1.89
N ASP A 199 1.34 -23.43 -0.98
CA ASP A 199 -0.06 -23.05 -1.02
C ASP A 199 -0.23 -21.56 -0.70
N TYR A 200 -0.58 -20.78 -1.73
CA TYR A 200 -0.81 -19.35 -1.61
C TYR A 200 -1.84 -18.97 -0.54
N PHE A 201 -2.86 -19.80 -0.33
CA PHE A 201 -3.89 -19.51 0.68
C PHE A 201 -3.32 -19.51 2.11
N LYS A 202 -2.24 -20.27 2.35
CA LYS A 202 -1.53 -20.28 3.64
C LYS A 202 -0.49 -19.17 3.75
N ALA A 203 0.04 -18.69 2.62
CA ALA A 203 0.95 -17.55 2.59
C ALA A 203 0.20 -16.21 2.75
N HIS A 204 -1.03 -16.13 2.27
CA HIS A 204 -1.84 -14.92 2.32
C HIS A 204 -2.01 -14.38 3.75
N GLN A 205 -1.78 -13.08 3.93
CA GLN A 205 -2.04 -12.38 5.17
C GLN A 205 -3.31 -11.53 5.05
N PRO A 206 -4.34 -11.78 5.87
CA PRO A 206 -5.52 -10.94 5.91
C PRO A 206 -5.22 -9.62 6.63
N HIS A 207 -6.02 -8.60 6.33
CA HIS A 207 -6.04 -7.37 7.11
C HIS A 207 -6.49 -7.64 8.55
N HIS A 208 -5.99 -6.84 9.49
CA HIS A 208 -6.41 -6.91 10.89
C HIS A 208 -7.82 -6.35 11.11
N GLY A 209 -8.22 -5.36 10.31
CA GLY A 209 -9.47 -4.65 10.50
C GLY A 209 -9.56 -3.38 9.66
N ILE A 210 -10.46 -2.51 10.08
CA ILE A 210 -10.67 -1.17 9.54
C ILE A 210 -10.38 -0.15 10.62
N ILE A 211 -9.69 0.94 10.26
CA ILE A 211 -9.65 2.14 11.07
C ILE A 211 -10.59 3.18 10.48
N ARG A 212 -11.55 3.62 11.29
CA ARG A 212 -12.46 4.71 10.97
C ARG A 212 -11.89 6.00 11.53
N ILE A 213 -11.44 6.89 10.66
CA ILE A 213 -10.80 8.15 11.02
C ILE A 213 -11.80 9.28 10.79
N THR A 214 -11.99 10.13 11.81
CA THR A 214 -12.74 11.37 11.71
C THR A 214 -11.78 12.55 11.77
N VAL A 215 -11.76 13.37 10.73
CA VAL A 215 -11.07 14.66 10.72
C VAL A 215 -12.04 15.68 11.31
N ALA A 216 -11.79 16.11 12.55
CA ALA A 216 -12.72 16.96 13.28
C ALA A 216 -12.53 18.43 12.89
N ARG A 217 -11.42 19.03 13.32
CA ARG A 217 -11.13 20.45 13.12
C ARG A 217 -9.64 20.76 13.19
N ALA A 218 -9.23 21.87 12.60
CA ALA A 218 -7.89 22.44 12.76
C ALA A 218 -7.95 23.77 13.52
N THR A 219 -6.82 24.18 14.09
CA THR A 219 -6.64 25.49 14.74
C THR A 219 -5.26 26.02 14.47
N GLY A 220 -5.10 27.36 14.49
CA GLY A 220 -3.78 27.99 14.33
C GLY A 220 -3.22 27.83 12.91
N ILE A 221 -4.09 27.72 11.92
CA ILE A 221 -3.70 27.65 10.50
C ILE A 221 -3.31 29.05 10.05
N ASP A 222 -2.00 29.29 9.94
CA ASP A 222 -1.45 30.52 9.36
C ASP A 222 -1.17 30.31 7.87
N THR A 223 -1.53 31.28 7.04
CA THR A 223 -1.07 31.29 5.64
C THR A 223 0.45 31.45 5.62
N PRO A 224 1.19 30.62 4.84
CA PRO A 224 2.63 30.77 4.72
C PRO A 224 2.98 32.21 4.33
N LYS A 225 3.81 32.90 5.11
CA LYS A 225 4.29 34.25 4.76
C LYS A 225 5.09 34.14 3.45
N LYS A 226 4.44 34.39 2.31
CA LYS A 226 5.05 34.35 0.97
C LYS A 226 6.21 35.35 0.89
N GLY A 227 7.44 34.84 1.01
CA GLY A 227 8.66 35.51 0.57
C GLY A 227 8.72 35.49 -0.96
N GLU A 228 8.66 36.69 -1.54
CA GLU A 228 9.23 37.07 -2.85
C GLU A 228 8.83 36.26 -4.11
N LYS A 229 7.64 36.57 -4.65
CA LYS A 229 7.41 36.90 -6.07
C LYS A 229 5.98 37.40 -6.25
N LYS A 230 5.72 38.64 -5.80
CA LYS A 230 4.43 39.29 -5.98
C LYS A 230 4.26 39.71 -7.44
N SER A 231 3.35 39.04 -8.16
CA SER A 231 2.79 39.54 -9.42
C SER A 231 2.38 41.02 -9.25
N THR A 232 2.77 41.85 -10.20
CA THR A 232 2.53 43.30 -10.25
C THR A 232 1.04 43.66 -10.09
N MET A 233 0.14 42.73 -10.43
CA MET A 233 -1.32 42.87 -10.24
C MET A 233 -1.77 42.77 -8.76
N ARG A 234 -1.18 41.87 -7.95
CA ARG A 234 -1.54 41.70 -6.52
C ARG A 234 -1.00 42.84 -5.65
N LYS A 235 0.06 43.54 -6.12
CA LYS A 235 0.61 44.76 -5.50
C LYS A 235 -0.31 45.98 -5.63
N LEU A 236 -1.20 45.98 -6.62
CA LEU A 236 -2.24 47.01 -6.77
C LEU A 236 -3.46 46.73 -5.89
N LEU A 237 -3.76 45.44 -5.62
CA LEU A 237 -4.89 45.00 -4.79
C LEU A 237 -4.60 45.01 -3.29
N SER A 238 -3.33 44.95 -2.85
CA SER A 238 -2.96 45.03 -1.43
C SER A 238 -3.21 46.40 -0.76
N LYS A 239 -3.83 47.35 -1.48
CA LYS A 239 -4.35 48.61 -0.91
C LYS A 239 -5.79 48.48 -0.39
N VAL A 240 -6.46 47.37 -0.69
CA VAL A 240 -7.72 46.96 -0.07
C VAL A 240 -7.34 45.84 0.91
N LYS A 241 -7.59 46.02 2.21
CA LYS A 241 -7.32 44.99 3.23
C LYS A 241 -8.30 43.83 3.07
N LEU A 242 -8.07 42.96 2.09
CA LEU A 242 -8.59 41.60 2.13
C LEU A 242 -7.53 40.78 2.86
N GLU A 243 -7.87 40.28 4.05
CA GLU A 243 -7.06 39.26 4.71
C GLU A 243 -7.10 38.00 3.84
N ASP A 244 -5.93 37.42 3.56
CA ASP A 244 -5.77 36.17 2.80
C ASP A 244 -6.07 35.03 3.78
N VAL A 245 -7.34 34.60 3.82
CA VAL A 245 -7.83 33.52 4.69
C VAL A 245 -7.88 32.25 3.86
N PRO A 246 -7.33 31.12 4.32
CA PRO A 246 -7.18 29.91 3.51
C PRO A 246 -8.51 29.16 3.33
N ASP A 247 -8.62 28.48 2.19
CA ASP A 247 -9.71 27.56 1.84
C ASP A 247 -9.24 26.12 2.11
N CYS A 248 -9.47 25.62 3.32
CA CYS A 248 -8.73 24.46 3.83
C CYS A 248 -9.41 23.13 3.52
N TYR A 249 -8.60 22.13 3.14
CA TYR A 249 -9.00 20.72 3.17
C TYR A 249 -7.86 19.84 3.69
N VAL A 250 -8.17 18.60 4.06
CA VAL A 250 -7.19 17.64 4.59
C VAL A 250 -7.09 16.42 3.68
N LYS A 251 -5.85 16.07 3.31
CA LYS A 251 -5.50 14.78 2.72
C LYS A 251 -5.13 13.82 3.85
N VAL A 252 -5.69 12.61 3.83
CA VAL A 252 -5.40 11.55 4.80
C VAL A 252 -4.97 10.30 4.05
N LYS A 253 -3.84 9.71 4.47
CA LYS A 253 -3.31 8.46 3.92
C LYS A 253 -2.94 7.50 5.04
N VAL A 254 -3.26 6.21 4.83
CA VAL A 254 -2.94 5.10 5.74
C VAL A 254 -2.30 3.97 4.93
N GLY A 255 -1.00 3.73 5.13
CA GLY A 255 -0.26 2.74 4.33
C GLY A 255 -0.33 3.03 2.82
N ALA A 256 -0.52 1.99 2.01
CA ALA A 256 -0.71 2.10 0.56
C ALA A 256 -2.18 2.19 0.12
N GLU A 257 -3.13 2.43 1.05
CA GLU A 257 -4.52 2.70 0.68
C GLU A 257 -4.64 4.03 -0.07
N ALA A 258 -5.72 4.20 -0.83
CA ALA A 258 -5.98 5.43 -1.57
C ALA A 258 -6.10 6.63 -0.62
N GLU A 259 -5.50 7.76 -1.01
CA GLU A 259 -5.62 9.01 -0.26
C GLU A 259 -7.07 9.50 -0.26
N TRP A 260 -7.55 9.89 0.91
CA TRP A 260 -8.85 10.53 1.08
C TRP A 260 -8.69 12.04 1.27
N LYS A 261 -9.49 12.83 0.55
CA LYS A 261 -9.57 14.29 0.68
C LYS A 261 -10.92 14.66 1.32
N THR A 262 -10.90 15.48 2.37
CA THR A 262 -12.10 16.10 2.94
C THR A 262 -12.72 17.12 1.99
N SER A 263 -13.93 17.57 2.28
CA SER A 263 -14.46 18.80 1.67
C SER A 263 -13.58 20.02 2.00
N VAL A 264 -13.72 21.06 1.19
CA VAL A 264 -13.04 22.34 1.38
C VAL A 264 -13.90 23.21 2.31
N VAL A 265 -13.28 23.81 3.31
CA VAL A 265 -13.89 24.80 4.20
C VAL A 265 -13.31 26.16 3.86
N ASP A 266 -14.14 27.00 3.25
CA ASP A 266 -13.70 28.28 2.73
C ASP A 266 -13.41 29.31 3.83
N ASN A 267 -12.36 30.09 3.63
CA ASN A 267 -12.01 31.28 4.40
C ASN A 267 -12.07 31.08 5.93
N ASN A 268 -11.37 30.06 6.44
CA ASN A 268 -11.35 29.78 7.88
C ASN A 268 -9.96 29.37 8.43
N HIS A 269 -9.47 30.06 9.45
CA HIS A 269 -8.23 29.72 10.18
C HIS A 269 -8.41 28.60 11.23
N GLU A 270 -9.67 28.27 11.54
CA GLU A 270 -10.08 27.20 12.44
C GLU A 270 -11.18 26.34 11.77
N PRO A 271 -10.88 25.69 10.63
CA PRO A 271 -11.86 24.92 9.87
C PRO A 271 -12.36 23.71 10.68
N GLU A 272 -13.65 23.39 10.55
CA GLU A 272 -14.27 22.19 11.08
C GLU A 272 -14.87 21.37 9.93
N TRP A 273 -14.46 20.11 9.80
CA TRP A 273 -14.96 19.19 8.77
C TRP A 273 -15.94 18.19 9.36
N ASN A 274 -15.57 17.56 10.48
CA ASN A 274 -16.30 16.44 11.09
C ASN A 274 -16.60 15.30 10.09
N GLU A 275 -15.73 15.12 9.11
CA GLU A 275 -15.86 14.11 8.07
C GLU A 275 -15.14 12.83 8.47
N THR A 276 -15.63 11.69 7.98
CA THR A 276 -15.13 10.37 8.37
C THR A 276 -14.87 9.48 7.17
N HIS A 277 -13.77 8.73 7.22
CA HIS A 277 -13.40 7.73 6.23
C HIS A 277 -12.85 6.46 6.87
N ASP A 278 -13.00 5.34 6.17
CA ASP A 278 -12.57 4.02 6.62
C ASP A 278 -11.38 3.53 5.78
N PHE A 279 -10.30 3.12 6.45
CA PHE A 279 -9.12 2.54 5.80
C PHE A 279 -8.90 1.10 6.26
N LEU A 280 -8.45 0.22 5.37
CA LEU A 280 -8.00 -1.12 5.75
C LEU A 280 -6.65 -1.06 6.48
N VAL A 281 -6.52 -1.85 7.54
CA VAL A 281 -5.29 -1.91 8.36
C VAL A 281 -4.67 -3.30 8.26
N SER A 282 -3.44 -3.36 7.80
CA SER A 282 -2.61 -4.57 7.76
C SER A 282 -1.66 -4.69 8.94
N ASP A 283 -1.26 -3.57 9.53
CA ASP A 283 -0.37 -3.53 10.68
C ASP A 283 -0.70 -2.33 11.57
N TYR A 284 -0.58 -2.48 12.89
CA TYR A 284 -0.87 -1.40 13.83
C TYR A 284 0.22 -0.33 13.86
N GLU A 285 1.42 -0.63 13.38
CA GLU A 285 2.48 0.36 13.23
C GLU A 285 2.37 1.15 11.91
N GLN A 286 1.29 0.97 11.14
CA GLN A 286 1.04 1.79 9.94
C GLN A 286 0.81 3.25 10.32
N ASP A 287 1.41 4.14 9.53
CA ASP A 287 1.27 5.58 9.67
C ASP A 287 -0.10 6.03 9.20
N ILE A 288 -0.66 6.99 9.95
CA ILE A 288 -1.77 7.86 9.56
C ILE A 288 -1.14 9.21 9.31
N SER A 289 -0.96 9.57 8.04
CA SER A 289 -0.47 10.90 7.66
C SER A 289 -1.63 11.81 7.30
N VAL A 290 -1.57 13.04 7.82
CA VAL A 290 -2.53 14.11 7.54
C VAL A 290 -1.77 15.29 6.93
N ASP A 291 -2.31 15.86 5.87
CA ASP A 291 -1.71 17.00 5.16
C ASP A 291 -2.80 18.03 4.87
N ILE A 292 -2.69 19.21 5.49
CA ILE A 292 -3.63 20.32 5.28
C ILE A 292 -3.18 21.16 4.11
N GLN A 293 -4.10 21.44 3.21
CA GLN A 293 -3.87 22.12 1.94
C GLN A 293 -4.79 23.33 1.82
N ASP A 294 -4.30 24.38 1.17
CA ASP A 294 -5.08 25.55 0.75
C ASP A 294 -5.57 25.33 -0.69
N ASP A 295 -6.89 25.32 -0.93
CA ASP A 295 -7.52 25.09 -2.24
C ASP A 295 -7.46 26.37 -3.10
N ASP A 296 -6.26 26.69 -3.59
CA ASP A 296 -5.97 27.96 -4.25
C ASP A 296 -5.94 27.80 -5.80
N LEU A 297 -6.54 28.73 -6.55
CA LEU A 297 -6.65 28.66 -8.03
C LEU A 297 -5.30 28.58 -8.78
N ALA A 298 -4.18 28.87 -8.10
CA ALA A 298 -2.83 28.83 -8.66
C ALA A 298 -2.08 27.52 -8.37
N GLY A 299 -2.73 26.56 -7.70
CA GLY A 299 -2.17 25.30 -7.22
C GLY A 299 -2.12 25.28 -5.69
N ASP A 300 -2.47 24.13 -5.13
CA ASP A 300 -2.64 23.97 -3.69
C ASP A 300 -1.32 24.18 -2.92
N ASP A 301 -1.34 25.04 -1.91
CA ASP A 301 -0.20 25.29 -1.03
C ASP A 301 -0.28 24.37 0.21
N ASP A 302 0.78 23.60 0.47
CA ASP A 302 0.94 22.80 1.72
C ASP A 302 0.99 23.75 2.93
N MET A 303 0.04 23.57 3.85
CA MET A 303 -0.09 24.37 5.06
C MET A 303 0.50 23.67 6.29
N GLY A 304 0.69 22.36 6.23
CA GLY A 304 1.30 21.58 7.29
C GLY A 304 0.91 20.12 7.26
N VAL A 305 1.92 19.28 7.51
CA VAL A 305 1.83 17.84 7.61
C VAL A 305 1.98 17.40 9.07
N GLY A 306 1.16 16.44 9.48
CA GLY A 306 1.27 15.73 10.76
C GLY A 306 1.13 14.23 10.56
N SER A 307 1.56 13.46 11.55
CA SER A 307 1.36 12.01 11.53
C SER A 307 1.24 11.42 12.93
N THR A 308 0.66 10.23 12.98
CA THR A 308 0.63 9.31 14.12
C THR A 308 0.60 7.89 13.56
N THR A 309 0.64 6.86 14.39
CA THR A 309 0.39 5.48 13.95
C THR A 309 -0.98 5.01 14.39
N VAL A 310 -1.51 3.97 13.74
CA VAL A 310 -2.74 3.29 14.19
C VAL A 310 -2.62 2.88 15.66
N LYS A 311 -1.48 2.32 16.07
CA LYS A 311 -1.18 1.96 17.45
C LYS A 311 -1.22 3.15 18.38
N GLU A 312 -0.51 4.23 18.06
CA GLU A 312 -0.40 5.39 18.93
C GLU A 312 -1.75 6.06 19.20
N ILE A 313 -2.55 6.30 18.15
CA ILE A 313 -3.85 6.96 18.34
C ILE A 313 -4.81 6.08 19.15
N LEU A 314 -4.79 4.75 18.94
CA LEU A 314 -5.63 3.83 19.70
C LEU A 314 -5.19 3.73 21.16
N LEU A 315 -3.89 3.71 21.45
CA LEU A 315 -3.37 3.75 22.83
C LEU A 315 -3.69 5.07 23.55
N LYS A 316 -3.86 6.17 22.80
CA LYS A 316 -4.31 7.47 23.32
C LYS A 316 -5.84 7.59 23.44
N GLY A 317 -6.57 6.47 23.34
CA GLY A 317 -8.03 6.44 23.48
C GLY A 317 -8.80 6.83 22.21
N GLY A 318 -8.16 6.77 21.05
CA GLY A 318 -8.79 7.04 19.75
C GLY A 318 -9.00 8.52 19.47
N SER A 319 -8.26 9.42 20.12
CA SER A 319 -8.32 10.86 19.86
C SER A 319 -6.94 11.47 20.00
N GLN A 320 -6.53 12.28 19.03
CA GLN A 320 -5.24 12.96 19.09
C GLN A 320 -5.32 14.35 18.46
N ASP A 321 -4.71 15.30 19.15
CA ASP A 321 -4.49 16.66 18.67
C ASP A 321 -3.06 16.73 18.11
N LEU A 322 -2.94 16.58 16.78
CA LEU A 322 -1.68 16.49 16.05
C LEU A 322 -1.05 17.87 15.83
N SER A 323 0.22 18.01 16.15
CA SER A 323 1.01 19.18 15.76
C SER A 323 1.43 19.05 14.29
N LEU A 324 1.29 20.13 13.55
CA LEU A 324 1.67 20.16 12.13
C LEU A 324 3.03 20.82 11.93
N SER A 325 3.68 20.43 10.84
CA SER A 325 4.95 21.00 10.40
C SER A 325 4.91 21.32 8.92
N HIS A 326 5.51 22.43 8.51
CA HIS A 326 5.61 22.82 7.11
C HIS A 326 7.08 22.87 6.72
N LYS A 327 7.47 22.05 5.72
CA LYS A 327 8.86 21.88 5.26
C LYS A 327 9.83 21.58 6.41
N GLY A 328 9.41 20.72 7.34
CA GLY A 328 10.19 20.30 8.51
C GLY A 328 10.25 21.30 9.66
N ASN A 329 9.62 22.48 9.53
CA ASN A 329 9.54 23.46 10.61
C ASN A 329 8.20 23.34 11.33
N ALA A 330 8.21 23.29 12.66
CA ALA A 330 7.00 23.28 13.46
C ALA A 330 6.16 24.55 13.21
N THR A 331 4.85 24.38 13.08
CA THR A 331 3.90 25.49 12.98
C THR A 331 3.11 25.63 14.29
N GLN A 332 2.26 26.66 14.40
CA GLN A 332 1.27 26.74 15.47
C GLN A 332 0.03 25.89 15.17
N ALA A 333 -0.06 25.35 13.95
CA ALA A 333 -1.22 24.64 13.50
C ALA A 333 -1.34 23.29 14.19
N ARG A 334 -2.59 22.97 14.51
CA ARG A 334 -2.98 21.72 15.15
C ARG A 334 -4.18 21.12 14.47
N LEU A 335 -4.23 19.80 14.34
CA LEU A 335 -5.36 19.07 13.77
C LEU A 335 -5.88 18.03 14.77
N LEU A 336 -7.15 18.16 15.15
CA LEU A 336 -7.84 17.17 15.97
C LEU A 336 -8.41 16.07 15.08
N ILE A 337 -7.95 14.84 15.32
CA ILE A 337 -8.49 13.63 14.68
C ILE A 337 -8.99 12.64 15.73
N HIS A 338 -10.02 11.88 15.36
CA HIS A 338 -10.51 10.74 16.11
C HIS A 338 -10.36 9.46 15.29
N ALA A 339 -10.16 8.33 15.96
CA ALA A 339 -10.05 7.03 15.34
C ALA A 339 -10.79 5.96 16.15
N LYS A 340 -11.48 5.06 15.44
CA LYS A 340 -12.07 3.83 15.99
C LYS A 340 -11.59 2.65 15.17
N PHE A 341 -11.13 1.60 15.85
CA PHE A 341 -10.69 0.38 15.18
C PHE A 341 -11.78 -0.70 15.23
N PHE A 342 -12.12 -1.24 14.07
CA PHE A 342 -13.06 -2.34 13.92
C PHE A 342 -12.31 -3.58 13.44
N LYS A 343 -12.29 -4.63 14.26
CA LYS A 343 -11.68 -5.92 13.90
C LYS A 343 -12.57 -6.69 12.93
N PHE A 344 -11.95 -7.42 12.01
CA PHE A 344 -12.67 -8.38 11.18
C PHE A 344 -13.08 -9.61 11.98
N VAL A 345 -14.31 -10.08 11.75
CA VAL A 345 -14.87 -11.27 12.40
C VAL A 345 -15.56 -12.17 11.39
N THR A 346 -15.49 -13.48 11.61
CA THR A 346 -16.24 -14.49 10.87
C THR A 346 -17.56 -14.75 11.57
N ASP A 347 -18.47 -13.78 11.50
CA ASP A 347 -19.80 -13.82 12.10
C ASP A 347 -20.82 -13.30 11.09
N ALA A 348 -21.70 -14.18 10.60
CA ALA A 348 -22.71 -13.84 9.59
C ALA A 348 -23.67 -12.74 10.08
N GLN A 349 -23.92 -12.62 11.39
CA GLN A 349 -24.75 -11.55 11.93
C GLN A 349 -24.09 -10.18 11.78
N ALA A 350 -22.76 -10.10 11.82
CA ALA A 350 -22.02 -8.86 11.60
C ALA A 350 -22.09 -8.38 10.13
N LEU A 351 -22.50 -9.26 9.21
CA LEU A 351 -22.72 -8.96 7.79
C LEU A 351 -24.21 -8.84 7.42
N SER A 352 -25.08 -8.69 8.41
CA SER A 352 -26.52 -8.49 8.16
C SER A 352 -26.83 -7.04 7.79
N SER A 353 -27.81 -6.86 6.91
CA SER A 353 -28.35 -5.53 6.57
C SER A 353 -28.90 -4.79 7.79
N ALA A 354 -29.41 -5.50 8.80
CA ALA A 354 -29.89 -4.92 10.04
C ALA A 354 -28.77 -4.29 10.89
N ASN A 355 -27.57 -4.88 10.89
CA ASN A 355 -26.39 -4.28 11.56
C ASN A 355 -25.71 -3.21 10.72
N ALA A 356 -25.99 -3.17 9.41
CA ALA A 356 -25.56 -2.12 8.52
C ALA A 356 -26.54 -0.91 8.51
N GLN A 357 -27.77 -1.09 9.00
CA GLN A 357 -28.76 -0.02 9.16
C GLN A 357 -28.30 0.98 10.24
N GLY A 358 -28.05 2.23 9.83
CA GLY A 358 -27.53 3.29 10.69
C GLY A 358 -26.05 3.63 10.47
N GLN A 359 -25.35 2.86 9.64
CA GLN A 359 -24.06 3.31 9.11
C GLN A 359 -24.26 4.45 8.10
N ALA A 360 -23.34 5.42 8.11
CA ALA A 360 -23.36 6.49 7.12
C ALA A 360 -23.12 5.91 5.72
N GLU A 361 -23.61 6.59 4.69
CA GLU A 361 -23.37 6.19 3.30
C GLU A 361 -21.87 6.02 3.04
N GLY A 362 -21.49 4.91 2.39
CA GLY A 362 -20.09 4.60 2.08
C GLY A 362 -19.27 3.96 3.23
N GLN A 363 -19.80 3.86 4.44
CA GLN A 363 -19.08 3.18 5.54
C GLN A 363 -18.92 1.68 5.29
N ILE A 364 -17.75 1.16 5.68
CA ILE A 364 -17.42 -0.24 5.54
C ILE A 364 -18.06 -1.03 6.70
N CYS A 365 -18.87 -2.03 6.35
CA CYS A 365 -19.47 -2.98 7.29
C CYS A 365 -18.88 -4.39 7.18
N GLY A 366 -17.98 -4.62 6.24
CA GLY A 366 -17.34 -5.91 6.03
C GLY A 366 -16.28 -5.88 4.95
N LEU A 367 -15.68 -7.04 4.70
CA LEU A 367 -14.71 -7.23 3.62
C LEU A 367 -14.99 -8.57 2.93
N ALA A 368 -15.11 -8.54 1.61
CA ALA A 368 -14.96 -9.74 0.80
C ALA A 368 -13.54 -9.80 0.26
N THR A 369 -12.89 -10.96 0.41
CA THR A 369 -11.55 -11.21 -0.14
C THR A 369 -11.61 -12.38 -1.10
N VAL A 370 -11.16 -12.17 -2.34
CA VAL A 370 -11.04 -13.20 -3.37
C VAL A 370 -9.57 -13.45 -3.65
N LEU A 371 -9.08 -14.64 -3.34
CA LEU A 371 -7.71 -15.08 -3.64
C LEU A 371 -7.70 -15.93 -4.89
N ILE A 372 -6.91 -15.56 -5.89
CA ILE A 372 -6.65 -16.38 -7.08
C ILE A 372 -5.25 -16.98 -6.94
N ALA A 373 -5.17 -18.28 -6.70
CA ALA A 373 -3.89 -18.98 -6.57
C ALA A 373 -3.33 -19.35 -7.94
N SER A 374 -4.08 -20.13 -8.72
CA SER A 374 -3.63 -20.63 -10.04
C SER A 374 -4.79 -20.95 -10.96
N ALA A 375 -4.50 -21.12 -12.26
CA ALA A 375 -5.31 -21.93 -13.15
C ALA A 375 -4.55 -23.22 -13.44
N ASN A 376 -5.29 -24.31 -13.74
CA ASN A 376 -4.73 -25.61 -14.08
C ASN A 376 -5.42 -26.17 -15.32
N GLY A 377 -4.71 -27.00 -16.08
CA GLY A 377 -5.30 -27.74 -17.20
C GLY A 377 -5.59 -26.90 -18.44
N LEU A 378 -4.89 -25.78 -18.63
CA LEU A 378 -4.96 -25.04 -19.90
C LEU A 378 -4.41 -25.91 -21.03
N GLN A 379 -4.95 -25.75 -22.24
CA GLN A 379 -4.56 -26.51 -23.42
C GLN A 379 -4.30 -25.57 -24.60
N GLY A 380 -3.59 -26.07 -25.61
CA GLY A 380 -3.31 -25.33 -26.85
C GLY A 380 -1.83 -25.02 -27.04
N ASN A 381 -1.55 -24.05 -27.92
CA ASN A 381 -0.18 -23.62 -28.20
C ASN A 381 0.34 -22.74 -27.05
N ARG A 382 1.43 -23.16 -26.40
CA ARG A 382 2.04 -22.45 -25.25
C ARG A 382 2.38 -20.99 -25.56
N ASP A 383 2.80 -20.69 -26.78
CA ASP A 383 3.26 -19.36 -27.18
C ASP A 383 2.09 -18.40 -27.45
N GLU A 384 0.87 -18.94 -27.56
CA GLU A 384 -0.37 -18.19 -27.76
C GLU A 384 -1.19 -18.03 -26.45
N LEU A 385 -0.75 -18.68 -25.37
CA LEU A 385 -1.39 -18.58 -24.06
C LEU A 385 -0.96 -17.30 -23.35
N ASN A 386 -1.95 -16.47 -23.06
CA ASN A 386 -1.88 -15.27 -22.24
C ASN A 386 -2.96 -15.29 -21.14
N PRO A 387 -2.91 -16.25 -20.21
CA PRO A 387 -3.99 -16.46 -19.27
C PRO A 387 -4.02 -15.37 -18.18
N SER A 388 -5.23 -15.02 -17.77
CA SER A 388 -5.53 -14.21 -16.58
C SER A 388 -6.89 -14.60 -16.02
N VAL A 389 -7.19 -14.21 -14.79
CA VAL A 389 -8.47 -14.48 -14.13
C VAL A 389 -9.13 -13.16 -13.79
N LYS A 390 -10.34 -12.96 -14.30
CA LYS A 390 -11.20 -11.81 -14.01
C LYS A 390 -12.21 -12.19 -12.94
N VAL A 391 -12.27 -11.39 -11.87
CA VAL A 391 -13.23 -11.51 -10.78
C VAL A 391 -14.24 -10.39 -10.90
N THR A 392 -15.53 -10.72 -10.89
CA THR A 392 -16.62 -9.74 -10.91
C THR A 392 -17.61 -10.01 -9.78
N TRP A 393 -18.01 -8.95 -9.06
CA TRP A 393 -19.07 -9.02 -8.06
C TRP A 393 -19.83 -7.69 -8.03
N GLY A 394 -21.11 -7.71 -8.41
CA GLY A 394 -21.86 -6.49 -8.71
C GLY A 394 -21.14 -5.67 -9.78
N ASP A 395 -20.93 -4.39 -9.52
CA ASP A 395 -20.19 -3.48 -10.41
C ASP A 395 -18.66 -3.57 -10.26
N GLN A 396 -18.18 -4.26 -9.23
CA GLN A 396 -16.75 -4.38 -8.96
C GLN A 396 -16.12 -5.41 -9.88
N THR A 397 -15.01 -5.05 -10.51
CA THR A 397 -14.28 -5.91 -11.44
C THR A 397 -12.78 -5.79 -11.22
N PHE A 398 -12.12 -6.93 -11.11
CA PHE A 398 -10.67 -7.03 -10.96
C PHE A 398 -10.13 -8.09 -11.91
N GLN A 399 -8.86 -8.01 -12.27
CA GLN A 399 -8.21 -8.98 -13.15
C GLN A 399 -6.78 -9.24 -12.68
N THR A 400 -6.37 -10.51 -12.73
CA THR A 400 -5.00 -10.86 -12.38
C THR A 400 -4.01 -10.37 -13.42
N ALA A 401 -2.73 -10.27 -13.04
CA ALA A 401 -1.66 -10.03 -14.00
C ALA A 401 -1.68 -11.12 -15.08
N VAL A 402 -1.64 -10.70 -16.34
CA VAL A 402 -1.57 -11.61 -17.49
C VAL A 402 -0.24 -12.35 -17.45
N LYS A 403 -0.28 -13.67 -17.58
CA LYS A 403 0.91 -14.51 -17.66
C LYS A 403 1.28 -14.72 -19.12
N THR A 404 2.57 -14.79 -19.40
CA THR A 404 3.11 -15.09 -20.73
C THR A 404 4.12 -16.22 -20.59
N TYR A 405 4.26 -17.03 -21.64
CA TYR A 405 5.25 -18.09 -21.64
C TYR A 405 6.67 -17.49 -21.67
N THR A 406 7.50 -17.99 -20.77
CA THR A 406 8.95 -17.80 -20.75
C THR A 406 9.61 -19.14 -20.41
N PRO A 407 10.85 -19.43 -20.84
CA PRO A 407 11.53 -20.67 -20.50
C PRO A 407 11.56 -20.92 -18.99
N GLY A 408 11.03 -22.06 -18.55
CA GLY A 408 10.90 -22.41 -17.13
C GLY A 408 9.52 -22.13 -16.50
N THR A 409 8.64 -21.40 -17.20
CA THR A 409 7.25 -21.16 -16.75
C THR A 409 6.33 -22.30 -17.20
N ASP A 410 5.57 -22.87 -16.26
CA ASP A 410 4.44 -23.73 -16.58
C ASP A 410 3.22 -22.88 -16.96
N ILE A 411 3.14 -22.51 -18.24
CA ILE A 411 2.04 -21.69 -18.75
C ILE A 411 0.71 -22.45 -18.81
N PHE A 412 0.72 -23.78 -18.66
CA PHE A 412 -0.50 -24.58 -18.64
C PHE A 412 -1.14 -24.64 -17.25
N ASN A 413 -0.33 -24.42 -16.20
CA ASN A 413 -0.76 -24.33 -14.81
C ASN A 413 -0.24 -23.04 -14.15
N PRO A 414 -0.59 -21.85 -14.67
CA PRO A 414 -0.01 -20.59 -14.22
C PRO A 414 -0.42 -20.25 -12.79
N ALA A 415 0.55 -19.91 -11.95
CA ALA A 415 0.32 -19.28 -10.65
C ALA A 415 0.10 -17.77 -10.80
N PHE A 416 -0.97 -17.26 -10.20
CA PHE A 416 -1.29 -15.83 -10.14
C PHE A 416 -0.93 -15.23 -8.79
N ASP A 417 -1.23 -15.95 -7.70
CA ASP A 417 -0.95 -15.55 -6.31
C ASP A 417 -1.41 -14.12 -5.99
N GLN A 418 -2.65 -13.78 -6.36
CA GLN A 418 -3.20 -12.44 -6.21
C GLN A 418 -4.45 -12.40 -5.34
N ALA A 419 -4.63 -11.30 -4.62
CA ALA A 419 -5.77 -11.07 -3.74
C ALA A 419 -6.53 -9.81 -4.19
N PHE A 420 -7.84 -9.94 -4.34
CA PHE A 420 -8.75 -8.83 -4.55
C PHE A 420 -9.57 -8.60 -3.28
N ARG A 421 -9.64 -7.34 -2.85
CA ARG A 421 -10.32 -6.92 -1.63
C ARG A 421 -11.48 -6.02 -2.03
N ILE A 422 -12.66 -6.33 -1.51
CA ILE A 422 -13.88 -5.57 -1.79
C ILE A 422 -14.47 -5.14 -0.45
N PRO A 423 -14.22 -3.87 -0.03
CA PRO A 423 -14.90 -3.29 1.10
C PRO A 423 -16.42 -3.36 0.90
N LEU A 424 -17.12 -3.93 1.87
CA LEU A 424 -18.56 -4.13 1.81
C LEU A 424 -19.26 -2.95 2.47
N THR A 425 -20.27 -2.40 1.79
CA THR A 425 -21.15 -1.37 2.33
C THR A 425 -22.57 -1.92 2.53
N ALA A 426 -23.39 -1.22 3.31
CA ALA A 426 -24.79 -1.57 3.51
C ALA A 426 -25.57 -1.77 2.20
N ALA A 427 -25.30 -0.92 1.19
CA ALA A 427 -25.95 -0.98 -0.11
C ALA A 427 -25.61 -2.26 -0.88
N MET A 428 -24.35 -2.71 -0.82
CA MET A 428 -23.91 -3.95 -1.48
C MET A 428 -24.53 -5.20 -0.85
N LEU A 429 -24.80 -5.15 0.46
CA LEU A 429 -25.42 -6.25 1.20
C LEU A 429 -26.94 -6.33 1.05
N ALA A 430 -27.58 -5.33 0.44
CA ALA A 430 -29.03 -5.33 0.26
C ALA A 430 -29.50 -6.41 -0.73
N ASN A 431 -28.71 -6.70 -1.76
CA ASN A 431 -28.98 -7.77 -2.73
C ASN A 431 -27.65 -8.36 -3.24
N PRO A 432 -26.95 -9.16 -2.42
CA PRO A 432 -25.63 -9.63 -2.77
C PRO A 432 -25.74 -10.74 -3.83
N GLY A 433 -25.22 -10.46 -5.02
CA GLY A 433 -25.14 -11.43 -6.12
C GLY A 433 -24.03 -12.47 -5.94
N ALA A 434 -23.78 -13.26 -6.98
CA ALA A 434 -22.69 -14.23 -7.01
C ALA A 434 -21.37 -13.60 -7.43
N PHE A 435 -20.26 -14.11 -6.88
CA PHE A 435 -18.92 -13.83 -7.37
C PHE A 435 -18.69 -14.63 -8.65
N LYS A 436 -18.36 -13.96 -9.76
CA LYS A 436 -17.96 -14.61 -11.00
C LYS A 436 -16.44 -14.69 -11.07
N ILE A 437 -15.92 -15.88 -11.32
CA ILE A 437 -14.49 -16.14 -11.59
C ILE A 437 -14.39 -16.58 -13.05
N ALA A 438 -13.87 -15.70 -13.90
CA ALA A 438 -13.73 -15.94 -15.34
C ALA A 438 -12.25 -16.12 -15.71
N LEU A 439 -11.92 -17.23 -16.34
CA LEU A 439 -10.62 -17.45 -16.94
C LEU A 439 -10.60 -16.81 -18.32
N LEU A 440 -9.63 -15.95 -18.58
CA LEU A 440 -9.43 -15.26 -19.84
C LEU A 440 -8.16 -15.77 -20.52
N ASN A 441 -8.14 -15.75 -21.85
CA ASN A 441 -6.93 -15.74 -22.65
C ASN A 441 -6.88 -14.43 -23.46
N LYS A 442 -5.89 -13.58 -23.19
CA LYS A 442 -5.89 -12.17 -23.63
C LYS A 442 -7.17 -11.48 -23.10
N GLU A 443 -8.04 -11.01 -24.00
CA GLU A 443 -9.30 -10.35 -23.66
C GLU A 443 -10.52 -11.28 -23.77
N VAL A 444 -10.34 -12.52 -24.23
CA VAL A 444 -11.43 -13.46 -24.51
C VAL A 444 -11.68 -14.35 -23.30
N GLU A 445 -12.94 -14.41 -22.84
CA GLU A 445 -13.36 -15.36 -21.80
C GLU A 445 -13.32 -16.78 -22.34
N PHE A 446 -12.50 -17.62 -21.72
CA PHE A 446 -12.40 -19.05 -21.99
C PHE A 446 -13.53 -19.83 -21.31
N GLY A 447 -13.88 -19.41 -20.09
CA GLY A 447 -15.00 -19.92 -19.33
C GLY A 447 -15.02 -19.37 -17.90
N SER A 448 -16.04 -19.73 -17.12
CA SER A 448 -16.24 -19.15 -15.78
C SER A 448 -16.99 -20.04 -14.82
N ALA A 449 -16.81 -19.77 -13.54
CA ALA A 449 -17.55 -20.33 -12.43
C ALA A 449 -18.21 -19.20 -11.60
N GLN A 450 -19.24 -19.55 -10.85
CA GLN A 450 -19.93 -18.63 -9.94
C GLN A 450 -20.06 -19.22 -8.55
N VAL A 451 -19.95 -18.36 -7.53
CA VAL A 451 -20.15 -18.74 -6.12
C VAL A 451 -21.10 -17.72 -5.50
N GLY A 452 -22.24 -18.17 -4.97
CA GLY A 452 -23.22 -17.28 -4.35
C GLY A 452 -22.68 -16.68 -3.05
N PHE A 453 -22.97 -15.39 -2.81
CA PHE A 453 -22.59 -14.76 -1.54
C PHE A 453 -23.14 -15.50 -0.32
N GLN A 454 -24.39 -15.96 -0.40
CA GLN A 454 -25.03 -16.74 0.67
C GLN A 454 -24.35 -18.09 0.91
N ASP A 455 -23.82 -18.72 -0.16
CA ASP A 455 -23.07 -19.97 -0.04
C ASP A 455 -21.77 -19.76 0.73
N VAL A 456 -21.04 -18.67 0.43
CA VAL A 456 -19.83 -18.29 1.18
C VAL A 456 -20.17 -17.94 2.62
N MET A 457 -21.24 -17.18 2.84
CA MET A 457 -21.66 -16.76 4.17
C MET A 457 -22.10 -17.95 5.05
N GLY A 458 -22.69 -18.99 4.46
CA GLY A 458 -23.10 -20.22 5.13
C GLY A 458 -21.99 -21.26 5.29
N ALA A 459 -20.84 -21.09 4.63
CA ALA A 459 -19.72 -22.02 4.71
C ALA A 459 -18.96 -21.92 6.04
N GLU A 460 -18.23 -22.98 6.41
CA GLU A 460 -17.38 -22.99 7.59
C GLU A 460 -16.33 -21.86 7.52
N GLY A 461 -16.25 -21.05 8.58
CA GLY A 461 -15.36 -19.90 8.63
C GLY A 461 -15.70 -18.79 7.62
N MET A 462 -16.90 -18.82 7.03
CA MET A 462 -17.36 -17.89 5.99
C MET A 462 -16.40 -17.84 4.79
N ALA A 463 -15.88 -19.01 4.41
CA ALA A 463 -14.87 -19.15 3.36
C ALA A 463 -15.12 -20.40 2.51
N ILE A 464 -15.08 -20.22 1.18
CA ILE A 464 -15.05 -21.33 0.22
C ILE A 464 -13.67 -21.32 -0.45
N ARG A 465 -12.97 -22.45 -0.41
CA ARG A 465 -11.65 -22.65 -1.05
C ARG A 465 -11.72 -23.89 -1.91
N ASP A 466 -11.59 -23.73 -3.23
CA ASP A 466 -11.79 -24.85 -4.15
C ASP A 466 -11.00 -24.67 -5.47
N SER A 467 -11.01 -25.71 -6.30
CA SER A 467 -10.63 -25.68 -7.72
C SER A 467 -11.91 -25.64 -8.55
N PHE A 468 -12.33 -24.43 -8.93
CA PHE A 468 -13.56 -24.20 -9.65
C PHE A 468 -13.40 -24.63 -11.12
N ASP A 469 -14.25 -25.54 -11.57
CA ASP A 469 -14.33 -25.91 -12.98
C ASP A 469 -14.85 -24.72 -13.79
N VAL A 470 -14.04 -24.27 -14.75
CA VAL A 470 -14.38 -23.17 -15.66
C VAL A 470 -14.63 -23.67 -17.09
N GLY A 471 -14.72 -24.99 -17.28
CA GLY A 471 -14.99 -25.64 -18.56
C GLY A 471 -13.74 -26.09 -19.31
N ASN A 472 -13.95 -26.94 -20.31
CA ASN A 472 -12.90 -27.50 -21.20
C ASN A 472 -11.73 -28.18 -20.46
N GLY A 473 -11.98 -28.73 -19.26
CA GLY A 473 -10.97 -29.38 -18.44
C GLY A 473 -10.04 -28.41 -17.69
N ALA A 474 -10.27 -27.10 -17.80
CA ALA A 474 -9.54 -26.09 -17.05
C ALA A 474 -10.23 -25.80 -15.70
N GLN A 475 -9.41 -25.56 -14.68
CA GLN A 475 -9.88 -25.21 -13.35
C GLN A 475 -9.17 -23.96 -12.84
N VAL A 476 -9.86 -23.15 -12.06
CA VAL A 476 -9.26 -22.02 -11.33
C VAL A 476 -9.26 -22.33 -9.85
N ARG A 477 -8.06 -22.41 -9.25
CA ARG A 477 -7.89 -22.59 -7.81
C ARG A 477 -8.03 -21.23 -7.12
N ALA A 478 -9.11 -21.05 -6.37
CA ALA A 478 -9.42 -19.78 -5.72
C ALA A 478 -10.03 -19.96 -4.32
N ALA A 479 -10.01 -18.89 -3.54
CA ALA A 479 -10.70 -18.78 -2.27
C ALA A 479 -11.54 -17.51 -2.22
N ILE A 480 -12.77 -17.59 -1.71
CA ILE A 480 -13.63 -16.44 -1.44
C ILE A 480 -13.94 -16.45 0.06
N MET A 481 -13.67 -15.33 0.73
CA MET A 481 -13.81 -15.19 2.18
C MET A 481 -14.62 -13.93 2.49
N LEU A 482 -15.51 -14.03 3.48
CA LEU A 482 -16.31 -12.91 3.97
C LEU A 482 -16.01 -12.63 5.44
N ASN A 483 -15.82 -11.36 5.77
CA ASN A 483 -15.63 -10.90 7.13
C ASN A 483 -16.58 -9.74 7.44
N GLY A 484 -17.30 -9.83 8.56
CA GLY A 484 -17.99 -8.67 9.13
C GLY A 484 -17.05 -7.85 10.01
N VAL A 485 -17.55 -6.75 10.55
CA VAL A 485 -16.77 -5.86 11.42
C VAL A 485 -17.37 -5.81 12.82
N LYS A 486 -16.51 -5.74 13.85
CA LYS A 486 -16.91 -5.42 15.23
C LYS A 486 -15.94 -4.40 15.81
N LEU A 487 -16.45 -3.44 16.58
CA LEU A 487 -15.59 -2.51 17.30
C LEU A 487 -14.63 -3.31 18.21
N ALA A 488 -13.35 -2.97 18.17
CA ALA A 488 -12.39 -3.51 19.10
C ALA A 488 -12.49 -2.73 20.42
N GLU A 489 -12.68 -3.45 21.51
CA GLU A 489 -12.69 -2.92 22.89
C GLU A 489 -11.28 -2.91 23.49
#